data_AF-A0A9E5YXH8-F1
#
_entry.id   AF-A0A9E5YXH8-F1
#
_cell.length_a   1.000
_cell.length_b   1.000
_cell.length_c   1.000
_cell.angle_alpha   90.00
_cell.angle_beta   90.00
_cell.angle_gamma   90.00
#
_symmetry.space_group_name_H-M   'P 1'
#
loop_
_entity.id
_entity.type
_entity.pdbx_description
1 polymer ?
#
loop_
_entity_poly.entity_id
_entity_poly.type
_entity_poly.pdbx_seq_one_letter_code
_entity_poly.pdbx_strand_id
1 'polypeptide(L)' 'MSSSRDTKKPTADYSEQKKPRKCLMCSEKFSSTHYGERVCSTCKGTAAWREGQAA' A
#
# COMPACT_ATOMS: atom_id res chain seq x y z
N MET A 1 39.44 -8.64 13.20
CA MET A 1 38.91 -7.34 12.75
C MET A 1 37.39 -7.45 12.69
N SER A 2 36.69 -6.83 13.64
CA SER A 2 35.22 -6.94 13.77
C SER A 2 34.54 -5.99 12.80
N SER A 3 34.01 -6.51 11.70
CA SER A 3 33.21 -5.73 10.76
C SER A 3 31.74 -5.84 11.13
N SER A 4 31.27 -4.96 12.03
CA SER A 4 29.86 -4.75 12.30
C SER A 4 29.18 -4.27 11.02
N ARG A 5 28.50 -5.18 10.32
CA ARG A 5 27.73 -4.85 9.12
C ARG A 5 26.41 -4.26 9.57
N ASP A 6 26.20 -2.97 9.36
CA ASP A 6 24.93 -2.28 9.56
C ASP A 6 23.77 -3.09 8.94
N THR A 7 22.94 -3.71 9.78
CA THR A 7 21.70 -4.40 9.38
C THR A 7 20.58 -3.40 9.08
N LYS A 8 20.90 -2.24 8.48
CA LYS A 8 19.87 -1.29 8.07
C LYS A 8 19.15 -1.83 6.86
N LYS A 9 17.82 -1.91 6.98
CA LYS A 9 16.93 -2.35 5.91
C LYS A 9 17.23 -1.49 4.67
N PRO A 10 17.47 -2.10 3.49
CA PRO A 10 17.68 -1.35 2.26
C PRO A 10 16.51 -0.40 2.05
N THR A 11 16.82 0.88 1.85
CA THR A 11 15.83 1.85 1.41
C THR A 11 15.37 1.44 0.03
N ALA A 12 14.07 1.17 -0.14
CA ALA A 12 13.53 0.76 -1.43
C ALA A 12 13.74 1.89 -2.46
N ASP A 13 14.54 1.62 -3.49
CA ASP A 13 14.81 2.53 -4.62
C ASP A 13 13.59 2.75 -5.54
N TYR A 14 12.50 2.02 -5.29
CA TYR A 14 11.26 2.23 -6.02
C TYR A 14 10.55 3.46 -5.47
N SER A 15 10.62 4.55 -6.24
CA SER A 15 9.70 5.68 -6.07
C SER A 15 8.28 5.15 -5.89
N GLU A 16 7.66 5.44 -4.74
CA GLU A 16 6.24 5.19 -4.50
C GLU A 16 5.44 6.12 -5.42
N GLN A 17 5.35 5.71 -6.69
CA GLN A 17 4.72 6.54 -7.70
C GLN A 17 3.23 6.55 -7.45
N LYS A 18 2.75 7.73 -7.02
CA LYS A 18 1.33 7.97 -6.90
C LYS A 18 0.70 7.90 -8.27
N LYS A 19 -0.19 6.93 -8.48
CA LYS A 19 -0.85 6.71 -9.78
C LYS A 19 -2.36 6.71 -9.61
N PRO A 20 -3.12 7.34 -10.53
CA PRO A 20 -4.56 7.19 -10.54
C PRO A 20 -4.92 5.74 -10.90
N ARG A 21 -5.73 5.10 -10.07
CA ARG A 21 -6.23 3.73 -10.27
C ARG A 21 -7.74 3.68 -10.01
N LYS A 22 -8.41 2.63 -10.49
CA LYS A 22 -9.81 2.35 -10.13
C LYS A 22 -9.88 1.51 -8.87
N CYS A 23 -10.75 1.89 -7.94
CA CYS A 23 -11.04 1.15 -6.71
C CYS A 23 -11.69 -0.19 -7.04
N LEU A 24 -11.22 -1.28 -6.44
CA LEU A 24 -11.83 -2.60 -6.65
C LEU A 24 -13.20 -2.78 -5.97
N MET A 25 -13.58 -1.89 -5.04
CA MET A 25 -14.87 -1.94 -4.36
C MET A 25 -15.93 -1.07 -5.04
N CYS A 26 -15.64 0.22 -5.26
CA CYS A 26 -16.61 1.18 -5.82
C CYS A 26 -16.33 1.56 -7.28
N SER A 27 -15.26 1.07 -7.91
CA SER A 27 -14.83 1.44 -9.27
C SER A 27 -14.45 2.92 -9.48
N GLU A 28 -14.49 3.76 -8.44
CA GLU A 28 -14.05 5.16 -8.52
C GLU A 28 -12.54 5.30 -8.75
N LYS A 29 -12.15 6.37 -9.42
CA LYS A 29 -10.73 6.71 -9.60
C LYS A 29 -10.19 7.31 -8.30
N PHE A 30 -9.09 6.76 -7.79
CA PHE A 30 -8.38 7.28 -6.63
C PHE A 30 -6.87 7.31 -6.86
N SER A 31 -6.17 8.16 -6.11
CA SER A 31 -4.71 8.22 -6.15
C SER A 31 -4.15 7.15 -5.23
N SER A 32 -3.50 6.15 -5.82
CA SER A 32 -2.77 5.13 -5.05
C SER A 32 -1.45 5.67 -4.54
N THR A 33 -1.11 5.40 -3.28
CA THR A 33 0.14 5.84 -2.65
C THR A 33 1.30 4.91 -2.99
N HIS A 34 1.05 3.60 -2.99
CA HIS A 34 2.05 2.57 -3.32
C HIS A 34 1.49 1.59 -4.37
N TYR A 35 2.36 0.77 -4.98
CA TYR A 35 1.97 -0.17 -6.05
C TYR A 35 0.84 -1.13 -5.65
N GLY A 36 0.84 -1.60 -4.39
CA GLY A 36 -0.19 -2.51 -3.87
C GLY A 36 -1.55 -1.89 -3.55
N GLU A 37 -1.71 -0.56 -3.57
CA GLU A 37 -2.97 0.07 -3.19
C GLU A 37 -3.99 -0.03 -4.33
N ARG A 38 -5.09 -0.78 -4.09
CA ARG A 38 -6.17 -1.03 -5.07
C ARG A 38 -7.57 -0.66 -4.57
N VAL A 39 -7.69 -0.19 -3.33
CA VAL A 39 -8.95 0.25 -2.71
C VAL A 39 -8.77 1.68 -2.23
N CYS A 40 -9.74 2.56 -2.52
CA CYS A 40 -9.68 3.95 -2.10
C CYS A 40 -9.79 4.08 -0.57
N SER A 41 -9.32 5.20 -0.01
CA SER A 41 -9.34 5.47 1.43
C SER A 41 -10.73 5.33 2.05
N THR A 42 -11.77 5.77 1.33
CA THR A 42 -13.18 5.67 1.74
C THR A 42 -13.59 4.21 1.93
N CYS A 43 -13.44 3.39 0.90
CA CYS A 43 -13.79 1.97 0.95
C CYS A 43 -12.91 1.20 1.95
N LYS A 44 -11.63 1.56 2.07
CA LYS A 44 -10.69 0.97 3.02
C LYS A 44 -11.09 1.22 4.49
N GLY A 45 -11.78 2.32 4.78
CA GLY A 45 -12.30 2.64 6.11
C GLY A 45 -13.60 1.91 6.48
N THR A 46 -14.30 1.34 5.50
CA THR A 46 -15.58 0.65 5.73
C THR A 46 -15.41 -0.65 6.51
N ALA A 47 -16.44 -1.05 7.25
CA ALA A 47 -16.47 -2.32 7.98
C ALA A 47 -16.35 -3.50 7.02
N ALA A 48 -17.03 -3.45 5.87
CA ALA A 48 -16.99 -4.46 4.82
C ALA A 48 -15.56 -4.79 4.33
N TRP A 49 -14.65 -3.81 4.28
CA TRP A 49 -13.24 -4.06 3.95
C TRP A 49 -12.44 -4.66 5.11
N ARG A 50 -12.69 -4.20 6.35
CA ARG A 50 -11.96 -4.63 7.55
C ARG A 50 -12.31 -6.06 7.95
N GLU A 51 -13.56 -6.48 7.80
CA GLU A 51 -14.04 -7.82 8.14
C GLU A 51 -13.46 -8.90 7.22
N GLY A 52 -13.08 -8.57 5.98
CA GLY A 52 -12.46 -9.49 5.03
C GLY A 52 -10.99 -9.82 5.26
N GLN A 53 -10.31 -9.18 6.24
CA GLN A 53 -8.94 -9.52 6.64
C GLN A 53 -8.87 -10.53 7.80
N ALA A 54 -10.00 -10.90 8.40
CA ALA A 54 -10.07 -11.91 9.45
C ALA A 54 -10.34 -13.30 8.84
N ALA A 55 -9.33 -13.91 8.23
CA ALA A 55 -9.33 -15.33 7.84
C ALA A 55 -7.93 -15.93 8.00
#